data_AF-A0A963SBT3-F1
#
_entry.id   AF-A0A963SBT3-F1
#
_cell.length_a   1.000
_cell.length_b   1.000
_cell.length_c   1.000
_cell.angle_alpha   90.00
_cell.angle_beta   90.00
_cell.angle_gamma   90.00
#
_symmetry.space_group_name_H-M   'P 1'
#
loop_
_entity.id
_entity.type
_entity.pdbx_description
1 polymer ?
#
loop_
_entity_poly.entity_id
_entity_poly.type
_entity_poly.pdbx_seq_one_letter_code
_entity_poly.pdbx_strand_id
1 'polypeptide(L)'
;MKFLLAAALLAAIPHGAGVAGEPTGAARAAVEAHARLVVITDIGTEPDDMQSMVRLLTYANEIEIEALIATTSGHLRNRTYNFLIEERIDAYGNSLDNLRAHDPRYPDAENLRSRVAGHLPVYGMAGVGDGKDSDASRSIIAAVDKPDRRPVWVSIWGGASPLAQALWTVRATRSPEEVEKFVAKLRVYSISDQDDTGAWMRANFPRLFWVSSMHAMTQYGLSTWVGISAAKPGADQKIVSLDWLNRNVRTHGALGTAYPAPIFIMEGDSPSFLYLVPNGLGSSEHPDWGSWGGRYGRITPYIGLWTDTQDTVTGVDGKTYTGNSETVWRWREAFQNDFAARMDWSVTPHFKDANHPPKPLLNGIGGTSPLRIEACPDAPIKLSAAGSNDPDGDTLTYRWFRYGEVSGLWSPALHLSSTEGTNITVTVPRWTQPAGMEMPGSYYMHIILEVTDNGAPALTRYRRAILSVPTRSERCGVIEAGPSAPEIRPGSTIEVVDPASLGEPSVALTSIGELLDNSATRAVIEKHMPGLAQTAGASPQARGFSLRTIQHFDARLTDEVLAKIEAELGSLNND
;
A
#
# COMPACT_ATOMS: atom_id res chain seq x y z
N MET A 1 67.69 -3.55 -21.56
CA MET A 1 68.88 -4.27 -21.04
C MET A 1 68.75 -4.31 -19.52
N LYS A 2 68.95 -5.49 -18.92
CA LYS A 2 68.83 -5.89 -17.49
C LYS A 2 69.45 -4.84 -16.53
N PHE A 3 68.97 -4.62 -15.29
CA PHE A 3 69.07 -5.56 -14.16
C PHE A 3 68.21 -5.15 -12.94
N LEU A 4 67.77 -6.17 -12.19
CA LEU A 4 67.29 -6.14 -10.81
C LEU A 4 68.35 -5.61 -9.82
N LEU A 5 67.92 -5.11 -8.65
CA LEU A 5 68.27 -5.72 -7.37
C LEU A 5 67.34 -5.29 -6.23
N ALA A 6 66.94 -6.26 -5.41
CA ALA A 6 66.22 -6.13 -4.16
C ALA A 6 67.19 -5.89 -2.99
N ALA A 7 66.73 -5.20 -1.95
CA ALA A 7 67.25 -5.36 -0.59
C ALA A 7 66.16 -5.01 0.44
N ALA A 8 65.83 -5.99 1.26
CA ALA A 8 64.94 -5.89 2.41
C ALA A 8 65.68 -5.24 3.59
N LEU A 9 64.98 -4.42 4.38
CA LEU A 9 65.37 -4.10 5.75
C LEU A 9 64.13 -4.26 6.65
N LEU A 10 64.20 -5.22 7.57
CA LEU A 10 63.33 -5.32 8.74
C LEU A 10 63.66 -4.16 9.70
N ALA A 11 62.63 -3.44 10.17
CA ALA A 11 62.71 -2.65 11.39
C ALA A 11 61.41 -2.79 12.19
N ALA A 12 61.59 -2.87 13.51
CA ALA A 12 60.65 -3.30 14.52
C ALA A 12 59.40 -2.40 14.69
N ILE A 13 58.30 -3.04 15.11
CA ILE A 13 57.05 -2.42 15.54
C ILE A 13 57.19 -1.92 16.98
N PRO A 14 56.78 -0.67 17.31
CA PRO A 14 56.18 -0.34 18.57
C PRO A 14 54.66 -0.18 18.44
N HIS A 15 53.97 -0.64 19.47
CA HIS A 15 52.52 -0.65 19.62
C HIS A 15 51.93 0.77 19.79
N GLY A 16 50.75 0.97 19.19
CA GLY A 16 49.62 1.67 19.81
C GLY A 16 49.45 3.16 19.51
N ALA A 17 48.45 3.50 18.68
CA ALA A 17 47.31 4.37 19.04
C ALA A 17 46.43 4.68 17.81
N GLY A 18 45.15 4.28 17.89
CA GLY A 18 44.00 5.03 17.35
C GLY A 18 43.76 5.01 15.83
N VAL A 19 43.21 3.92 15.29
CA VAL A 19 42.49 3.97 14.01
C VAL A 19 41.04 4.34 14.30
N ALA A 20 40.61 5.50 13.81
CA ALA A 20 39.20 5.86 13.74
C ALA A 20 38.47 4.83 12.88
N GLY A 21 37.54 4.10 13.48
CA GLY A 21 36.75 3.08 12.79
C GLY A 21 35.89 3.70 11.69
N GLU A 22 36.05 3.19 10.48
CA GLU A 22 35.11 3.39 9.39
C GLU A 22 33.72 2.91 9.81
N PRO A 23 32.64 3.62 9.48
CA PRO A 23 31.29 3.16 9.75
C PRO A 23 30.96 1.97 8.84
N THR A 24 31.18 0.76 9.36
CA THR A 24 30.66 -0.47 8.76
C THR A 24 29.16 -0.52 8.95
N GLY A 25 28.41 -0.44 7.84
CA GLY A 25 26.97 -0.69 7.83
C GLY A 25 26.15 0.33 7.05
N ALA A 26 26.59 0.74 5.85
CA ALA A 26 25.65 1.28 4.87
C ALA A 26 24.68 0.16 4.51
N ALA A 27 23.50 0.16 5.14
CA ALA A 27 22.37 -0.62 4.68
C ALA A 27 22.15 -0.25 3.21
N ARG A 28 22.54 -1.16 2.31
CA ARG A 28 22.23 -1.06 0.89
C ARG A 28 20.72 -0.90 0.82
N ALA A 29 20.23 0.28 0.44
CA ALA A 29 18.81 0.49 0.21
C ALA A 29 18.38 -0.60 -0.77
N ALA A 30 17.49 -1.50 -0.33
CA ALA A 30 16.93 -2.50 -1.21
C ALA A 30 16.32 -1.75 -2.39
N VAL A 31 16.64 -2.17 -3.62
CA VAL A 31 15.93 -1.66 -4.81
C VAL A 31 14.48 -2.00 -4.57
N GLU A 32 13.68 -0.96 -4.33
CA GLU A 32 12.27 -1.11 -4.02
C GLU A 32 11.59 -1.62 -5.29
N ALA A 33 11.02 -2.81 -5.20
CA ALA A 33 10.54 -3.50 -6.39
C ALA A 33 9.24 -2.85 -6.87
N HIS A 34 9.20 -2.48 -8.15
CA HIS A 34 8.04 -1.83 -8.77
C HIS A 34 6.76 -2.63 -8.60
N ALA A 35 5.63 -1.93 -8.47
CA ALA A 35 4.33 -2.59 -8.44
C ALA A 35 4.06 -3.29 -9.78
N ARG A 36 3.44 -4.47 -9.72
CA ARG A 36 2.99 -5.21 -10.91
C ARG A 36 1.53 -4.86 -11.18
N LEU A 37 1.20 -4.39 -12.38
CA LEU A 37 -0.10 -3.81 -12.70
C LEU A 37 -0.75 -4.48 -13.91
N VAL A 38 -2.00 -4.91 -13.76
CA VAL A 38 -2.93 -5.20 -14.85
C VAL A 38 -3.94 -4.05 -14.90
N VAL A 39 -4.18 -3.49 -16.08
CA VAL A 39 -5.26 -2.53 -16.31
C VAL A 39 -6.38 -3.21 -17.07
N ILE A 40 -7.61 -3.03 -16.60
CA ILE A 40 -8.84 -3.44 -17.28
C ILE A 40 -9.65 -2.17 -17.56
N THR A 41 -9.86 -1.86 -18.83
CA THR A 41 -10.43 -0.58 -19.28
C THR A 41 -11.50 -0.79 -20.34
N ASP A 42 -12.57 -0.02 -20.27
CA ASP A 42 -13.58 0.10 -21.34
C ASP A 42 -13.25 1.26 -22.29
N ILE A 43 -11.95 1.50 -22.51
CA ILE A 43 -11.41 2.53 -23.39
C ILE A 43 -12.22 2.69 -24.69
N GLY A 44 -12.54 3.95 -25.00
CA GLY A 44 -13.31 4.33 -26.19
C GLY A 44 -14.77 4.67 -25.90
N THR A 45 -15.25 4.49 -24.67
CA THR A 45 -16.52 5.05 -24.22
C THR A 45 -16.43 6.57 -24.00
N GLU A 46 -15.44 6.96 -23.22
CA GLU A 46 -15.14 8.33 -22.82
C GLU A 46 -13.64 8.62 -23.07
N PRO A 47 -13.25 9.89 -23.19
CA PRO A 47 -11.86 10.25 -23.46
C PRO A 47 -10.92 10.01 -22.27
N ASP A 48 -11.42 9.87 -21.06
CA ASP A 48 -10.61 9.78 -19.84
C ASP A 48 -9.81 8.49 -19.74
N ASP A 49 -10.30 7.32 -20.17
CA ASP A 49 -9.46 6.12 -20.27
C ASP A 49 -8.26 6.33 -21.22
N MET A 50 -8.49 7.04 -22.35
CA MET A 50 -7.43 7.36 -23.31
C MET A 50 -6.41 8.33 -22.70
N GLN A 51 -6.87 9.28 -21.89
CA GLN A 51 -6.03 10.21 -21.15
C GLN A 51 -5.21 9.50 -20.06
N SER A 52 -5.87 8.67 -19.24
CA SER A 52 -5.27 7.87 -18.17
C SER A 52 -4.24 6.88 -18.74
N MET A 53 -4.49 6.32 -19.91
CA MET A 53 -3.53 5.47 -20.62
C MET A 53 -2.27 6.24 -21.02
N VAL A 54 -2.39 7.44 -21.59
CA VAL A 54 -1.22 8.30 -21.89
C VAL A 54 -0.44 8.59 -20.63
N ARG A 55 -1.10 9.01 -19.54
CA ARG A 55 -0.41 9.26 -18.26
C ARG A 55 0.27 8.00 -17.76
N LEU A 56 -0.41 6.86 -17.69
CA LEU A 56 0.20 5.59 -17.25
C LEU A 56 1.47 5.23 -18.04
N LEU A 57 1.47 5.41 -19.36
CA LEU A 57 2.63 5.14 -20.20
C LEU A 57 3.83 6.05 -19.84
N THR A 58 3.57 7.30 -19.42
CA THR A 58 4.64 8.16 -18.88
C THR A 58 5.20 7.69 -17.53
N TYR A 59 4.53 6.77 -16.83
CA TYR A 59 4.98 6.13 -15.59
C TYR A 59 5.47 4.69 -15.79
N ALA A 60 5.60 4.20 -17.02
CA ALA A 60 6.00 2.82 -17.30
C ALA A 60 7.43 2.47 -16.81
N ASN A 61 8.25 3.47 -16.45
CA ASN A 61 9.54 3.28 -15.77
C ASN A 61 9.41 2.99 -14.26
N GLU A 62 8.25 3.25 -13.64
CA GLU A 62 8.01 3.05 -12.21
C GLU A 62 7.02 1.91 -11.89
N ILE A 63 6.32 1.40 -12.90
CA ILE A 63 5.29 0.37 -12.75
C ILE A 63 5.53 -0.74 -13.78
N GLU A 64 5.57 -1.99 -13.32
CA GLU A 64 5.67 -3.16 -14.19
C GLU A 64 4.26 -3.53 -14.71
N ILE A 65 3.91 -3.04 -15.88
CA ILE A 65 2.60 -3.28 -16.52
C ILE A 65 2.55 -4.72 -17.04
N GLU A 66 1.85 -5.65 -16.38
CA GLU A 66 1.69 -7.06 -16.76
C GLU A 66 0.65 -7.30 -17.86
N ALA A 67 -0.41 -6.47 -17.93
CA ALA A 67 -1.43 -6.55 -18.99
C ALA A 67 -2.19 -5.23 -19.16
N LEU A 68 -2.59 -4.93 -20.39
CA LEU A 68 -3.49 -3.82 -20.75
C LEU A 68 -4.71 -4.40 -21.48
N ILE A 69 -5.85 -4.44 -20.79
CA ILE A 69 -7.01 -5.22 -21.20
C ILE A 69 -8.16 -4.31 -21.59
N ALA A 70 -8.62 -4.40 -22.84
CA ALA A 70 -9.87 -3.77 -23.26
C ALA A 70 -11.09 -4.68 -22.96
N THR A 71 -12.13 -4.12 -22.36
CA THR A 71 -13.33 -4.83 -21.92
C THR A 71 -14.61 -4.00 -22.12
N THR A 72 -15.74 -4.54 -21.64
CA THR A 72 -17.04 -3.88 -21.56
C THR A 72 -17.28 -3.25 -20.19
N SER A 73 -18.28 -2.38 -20.10
CA SER A 73 -18.79 -1.76 -18.87
C SER A 73 -20.29 -1.45 -19.00
N GLY A 74 -20.87 -0.80 -18.00
CA GLY A 74 -22.21 -0.21 -18.06
C GLY A 74 -22.39 0.80 -19.19
N HIS A 75 -21.32 1.51 -19.56
CA HIS A 75 -21.30 2.55 -20.59
C HIS A 75 -20.86 2.02 -21.98
N LEU A 76 -20.16 0.88 -22.03
CA LEU A 76 -19.81 0.16 -23.27
C LEU A 76 -20.11 -1.34 -23.16
N ARG A 77 -21.35 -1.72 -23.47
CA ARG A 77 -21.88 -3.04 -23.09
C ARG A 77 -21.55 -4.20 -24.04
N ASN A 78 -21.17 -3.92 -25.28
CA ASN A 78 -21.17 -4.93 -26.35
C ASN A 78 -20.05 -4.80 -27.39
N ARG A 79 -18.99 -4.05 -27.07
CA ARG A 79 -17.82 -3.81 -27.92
C ARG A 79 -16.58 -3.66 -27.06
N THR A 80 -15.41 -3.88 -27.66
CA THR A 80 -14.09 -3.63 -27.07
C THR A 80 -13.21 -2.94 -28.11
N TYR A 81 -12.30 -2.06 -27.67
CA TYR A 81 -11.49 -1.23 -28.57
C TYR A 81 -9.99 -1.32 -28.26
N ASN A 82 -9.43 -2.53 -28.35
CA ASN A 82 -8.00 -2.81 -28.16
C ASN A 82 -7.07 -1.86 -28.94
N PHE A 83 -7.44 -1.54 -30.18
CA PHE A 83 -6.64 -0.67 -31.04
C PHE A 83 -6.41 0.72 -30.45
N LEU A 84 -7.32 1.22 -29.58
CA LEU A 84 -7.12 2.49 -28.90
C LEU A 84 -5.94 2.42 -27.92
N ILE A 85 -5.72 1.28 -27.26
CA ILE A 85 -4.55 1.06 -26.40
C ILE A 85 -3.28 1.04 -27.28
N GLU A 86 -3.32 0.30 -28.38
CA GLU A 86 -2.20 0.15 -29.32
C GLU A 86 -1.78 1.51 -29.91
N GLU A 87 -2.72 2.36 -30.31
CA GLU A 87 -2.43 3.73 -30.79
C GLU A 87 -1.65 4.57 -29.76
N ARG A 88 -1.93 4.41 -28.46
CA ARG A 88 -1.20 5.14 -27.40
C ARG A 88 0.17 4.51 -27.16
N ILE A 89 0.30 3.20 -27.29
CA ILE A 89 1.60 2.51 -27.25
C ILE A 89 2.47 2.92 -28.44
N ASP A 90 1.89 3.13 -29.63
CA ASP A 90 2.60 3.66 -30.80
C ASP A 90 3.13 5.08 -30.52
N ALA A 91 2.30 5.94 -29.92
CA ALA A 91 2.70 7.28 -29.49
C ALA A 91 3.82 7.26 -28.43
N TYR A 92 3.74 6.33 -27.47
CA TYR A 92 4.81 6.07 -26.51
C TYR A 92 6.10 5.62 -27.20
N GLY A 93 6.01 4.70 -28.16
CA GLY A 93 7.16 4.21 -28.93
C GLY A 93 7.87 5.33 -29.69
N ASN A 94 7.11 6.29 -30.25
CA ASN A 94 7.67 7.47 -30.90
C ASN A 94 8.35 8.47 -29.94
N SER A 95 8.12 8.34 -28.63
CA SER A 95 8.69 9.19 -27.58
C SER A 95 9.76 8.45 -26.75
N LEU A 96 9.99 7.16 -27.02
CA LEU A 96 10.74 6.25 -26.14
C LEU A 96 12.22 6.63 -26.01
N ASP A 97 12.86 7.08 -27.09
CA ASP A 97 14.27 7.50 -27.05
C ASP A 97 14.48 8.71 -26.14
N ASN A 98 13.56 9.69 -26.20
CA ASN A 98 13.57 10.84 -25.30
C ASN A 98 13.32 10.39 -23.86
N LEU A 99 12.26 9.62 -23.60
CA LEU A 99 11.95 9.09 -22.26
C LEU A 99 13.15 8.34 -21.65
N ARG A 100 13.87 7.55 -22.46
CA ARG A 100 15.08 6.82 -22.02
C ARG A 100 16.31 7.69 -21.78
N ALA A 101 16.37 8.88 -22.36
CA ALA A 101 17.38 9.87 -22.03
C ALA A 101 17.20 10.42 -20.60
N HIS A 102 15.96 10.41 -20.09
CA HIS A 102 15.62 10.82 -18.72
C HIS A 102 15.64 9.64 -17.73
N ASP A 103 15.21 8.44 -18.16
CA ASP A 103 15.30 7.22 -17.36
C ASP A 103 15.43 5.95 -18.23
N PRO A 104 16.56 5.22 -18.19
CA PRO A 104 16.75 4.04 -19.03
C PRO A 104 15.79 2.87 -18.70
N ARG A 105 15.04 2.93 -17.59
CA ARG A 105 14.11 1.86 -17.15
C ARG A 105 12.83 1.78 -17.98
N TYR A 106 12.51 2.77 -18.82
CA TYR A 106 11.31 2.71 -19.67
C TYR A 106 11.31 1.46 -20.57
N PRO A 107 10.23 0.63 -20.55
CA PRO A 107 10.16 -0.61 -21.30
C PRO A 107 10.01 -0.39 -22.81
N ASP A 108 10.36 -1.39 -23.61
CA ASP A 108 10.14 -1.32 -25.06
C ASP A 108 8.64 -1.23 -25.39
N ALA A 109 8.28 -0.43 -26.39
CA ALA A 109 6.89 -0.33 -26.86
C ALA A 109 6.33 -1.69 -27.32
N GLU A 110 7.17 -2.52 -27.95
CA GLU A 110 6.77 -3.89 -28.35
C GLU A 110 6.49 -4.78 -27.14
N ASN A 111 7.22 -4.60 -26.04
CA ASN A 111 6.96 -5.33 -24.81
C ASN A 111 5.58 -4.94 -24.25
N LEU A 112 5.22 -3.66 -24.26
CA LEU A 112 3.88 -3.21 -23.85
C LEU A 112 2.79 -3.71 -24.82
N ARG A 113 3.04 -3.66 -26.13
CA ARG A 113 2.11 -4.14 -27.17
C ARG A 113 1.78 -5.62 -27.01
N SER A 114 2.78 -6.45 -26.70
CA SER A 114 2.59 -7.89 -26.44
C SER A 114 1.73 -8.20 -25.21
N ARG A 115 1.48 -7.21 -24.34
CA ARG A 115 0.67 -7.32 -23.13
C ARG A 115 -0.76 -6.78 -23.34
N VAL A 116 -1.10 -6.31 -24.53
CA VAL A 116 -2.47 -5.92 -24.88
C VAL A 116 -3.32 -7.16 -25.09
N ALA A 117 -4.48 -7.22 -24.44
CA ALA A 117 -5.43 -8.32 -24.60
C ALA A 117 -6.88 -7.82 -24.65
N GLY A 118 -7.74 -8.56 -25.36
CA GLY A 118 -9.17 -8.25 -25.46
C GLY A 118 -9.99 -9.27 -24.69
N HIS A 119 -11.06 -8.79 -24.05
CA HIS A 119 -12.09 -9.67 -23.49
C HIS A 119 -13.30 -9.79 -24.41
N LEU A 120 -14.24 -10.67 -24.06
CA LEU A 120 -15.48 -10.85 -24.79
C LEU A 120 -16.30 -9.55 -24.80
N PRO A 121 -16.92 -9.18 -25.93
CA PRO A 121 -17.79 -8.00 -26.04
C PRO A 121 -19.17 -8.29 -25.43
N VAL A 122 -19.19 -8.75 -24.18
CA VAL A 122 -20.40 -9.13 -23.43
C VAL A 122 -20.34 -8.47 -22.06
N TYR A 123 -21.43 -7.84 -21.66
CA TYR A 123 -21.53 -7.12 -20.39
C TYR A 123 -21.44 -8.05 -19.18
N GLY A 124 -20.53 -7.71 -18.25
CA GLY A 124 -20.52 -8.22 -16.89
C GLY A 124 -20.50 -9.75 -16.77
N MET A 125 -21.28 -10.29 -15.84
CA MET A 125 -21.37 -11.73 -15.56
C MET A 125 -21.95 -12.54 -16.72
N ALA A 126 -22.65 -11.91 -17.68
CA ALA A 126 -23.03 -12.59 -18.92
C ALA A 126 -21.80 -12.94 -19.78
N GLY A 127 -20.66 -12.30 -19.57
CA GLY A 127 -19.36 -12.64 -20.15
C GLY A 127 -18.55 -13.68 -19.36
N VAL A 128 -19.07 -14.18 -18.23
CA VAL A 128 -18.35 -15.11 -17.33
C VAL A 128 -18.98 -16.51 -17.35
N GLY A 129 -18.15 -17.57 -17.33
CA GLY A 129 -18.58 -18.97 -17.25
C GLY A 129 -17.82 -19.92 -18.18
N ASP A 130 -18.39 -21.12 -18.35
CA ASP A 130 -17.83 -22.16 -19.20
C ASP A 130 -17.74 -21.70 -20.67
N GLY A 131 -16.62 -22.01 -21.31
CA GLY A 131 -16.33 -21.60 -22.69
C GLY A 131 -16.09 -20.09 -22.90
N LYS A 132 -15.93 -19.29 -21.84
CA LYS A 132 -15.77 -17.83 -21.94
C LYS A 132 -14.36 -17.31 -21.62
N ASP A 133 -13.37 -18.21 -21.54
CA ASP A 133 -11.98 -17.79 -21.42
C ASP A 133 -11.51 -17.03 -22.66
N SER A 134 -10.72 -15.97 -22.42
CA SER A 134 -10.20 -15.06 -23.43
C SER A 134 -8.72 -14.83 -23.20
N ASP A 135 -8.04 -14.15 -24.11
CA ASP A 135 -6.64 -13.76 -23.91
C ASP A 135 -6.49 -12.87 -22.67
N ALA A 136 -7.52 -12.06 -22.36
CA ALA A 136 -7.56 -11.23 -21.17
C ALA A 136 -7.64 -12.03 -19.84
N SER A 137 -8.52 -13.03 -19.74
CA SER A 137 -8.59 -13.84 -18.51
C SER A 137 -7.34 -14.69 -18.34
N ARG A 138 -6.78 -15.23 -19.44
CA ARG A 138 -5.53 -16.00 -19.44
C ARG A 138 -4.33 -15.15 -19.04
N SER A 139 -4.22 -13.90 -19.51
CA SER A 139 -3.11 -13.02 -19.14
C SER A 139 -3.12 -12.65 -17.65
N ILE A 140 -4.30 -12.44 -17.07
CA ILE A 140 -4.45 -12.24 -15.61
C ILE A 140 -3.98 -13.48 -14.85
N ILE A 141 -4.43 -14.67 -15.24
CA ILE A 141 -4.00 -15.93 -14.60
C ILE A 141 -2.48 -16.08 -14.69
N ALA A 142 -1.90 -15.88 -15.88
CA ALA A 142 -0.46 -15.97 -16.10
C ALA A 142 0.33 -14.96 -15.25
N ALA A 143 -0.15 -13.71 -15.15
CA ALA A 143 0.47 -12.70 -14.30
C ALA A 143 0.44 -13.13 -12.82
N VAL A 144 -0.68 -13.63 -12.32
CA VAL A 144 -0.77 -14.07 -10.92
C VAL A 144 0.04 -15.34 -10.66
N ASP A 145 0.14 -16.26 -11.62
CA ASP A 145 0.89 -17.51 -11.45
C ASP A 145 2.41 -17.36 -11.62
N LYS A 146 2.89 -16.26 -12.20
CA LYS A 146 4.32 -15.94 -12.29
C LYS A 146 4.99 -16.18 -10.92
N PRO A 147 6.16 -16.85 -10.85
CA PRO A 147 6.87 -17.17 -9.61
C PRO A 147 7.55 -15.93 -9.01
N ASP A 148 6.74 -14.89 -8.81
CA ASP A 148 7.06 -13.62 -8.22
C ASP A 148 6.24 -13.48 -6.93
N ARG A 149 6.91 -13.10 -5.83
CA ARG A 149 6.29 -12.92 -4.52
C ARG A 149 5.48 -11.63 -4.42
N ARG A 150 5.72 -10.67 -5.32
CA ARG A 150 4.99 -9.40 -5.34
C ARG A 150 3.50 -9.62 -5.68
N PRO A 151 2.62 -8.79 -5.10
CA PRO A 151 1.26 -8.63 -5.56
C PRO A 151 1.13 -8.48 -7.07
N VAL A 152 -0.04 -8.82 -7.61
CA VAL A 152 -0.53 -8.23 -8.86
C VAL A 152 -1.67 -7.29 -8.51
N TRP A 153 -1.50 -6.02 -8.84
CA TRP A 153 -2.56 -5.01 -8.78
C TRP A 153 -3.39 -5.07 -10.04
N VAL A 154 -4.72 -5.01 -9.90
CA VAL A 154 -5.66 -4.92 -11.00
C VAL A 154 -6.41 -3.60 -10.87
N SER A 155 -6.09 -2.65 -11.73
CA SER A 155 -6.84 -1.40 -11.88
C SER A 155 -8.02 -1.64 -12.83
N ILE A 156 -9.22 -1.40 -12.35
CA ILE A 156 -10.46 -1.56 -13.13
C ILE A 156 -11.01 -0.16 -13.39
N TRP A 157 -10.88 0.28 -14.64
CA TRP A 157 -11.38 1.56 -15.15
C TRP A 157 -12.81 1.40 -15.65
N GLY A 158 -13.15 0.23 -16.21
CA GLY A 158 -14.50 -0.11 -16.70
C GLY A 158 -15.19 -1.23 -15.93
N GLY A 159 -15.68 -2.24 -16.67
CA GLY A 159 -16.19 -3.49 -16.09
C GLY A 159 -15.05 -4.45 -15.70
N ALA A 160 -15.35 -5.46 -14.89
CA ALA A 160 -14.34 -6.38 -14.33
C ALA A 160 -14.54 -7.83 -14.77
N SER A 161 -15.34 -8.07 -15.82
CA SER A 161 -15.58 -9.40 -16.40
C SER A 161 -14.31 -10.21 -16.74
N PRO A 162 -13.17 -9.63 -17.19
CA PRO A 162 -11.96 -10.42 -17.43
C PRO A 162 -11.38 -11.01 -16.14
N LEU A 163 -11.37 -10.24 -15.05
CA LEU A 163 -10.92 -10.70 -13.73
C LEU A 163 -11.91 -11.72 -13.14
N ALA A 164 -13.21 -11.47 -13.29
CA ALA A 164 -14.23 -12.42 -12.84
C ALA A 164 -14.14 -13.75 -13.59
N GLN A 165 -13.89 -13.73 -14.90
CA GLN A 165 -13.62 -14.93 -15.68
C GLN A 165 -12.35 -15.63 -15.21
N ALA A 166 -11.26 -14.91 -14.98
CA ALA A 166 -10.02 -15.50 -14.44
C ALA A 166 -10.26 -16.23 -13.10
N LEU A 167 -10.95 -15.59 -12.17
CA LEU A 167 -11.32 -16.17 -10.88
C LEU A 167 -12.29 -17.35 -11.01
N TRP A 168 -13.25 -17.26 -11.94
CA TRP A 168 -14.17 -18.36 -12.24
C TRP A 168 -13.40 -19.59 -12.74
N THR A 169 -12.50 -19.42 -13.70
CA THR A 169 -11.68 -20.50 -14.27
C THR A 169 -10.75 -21.11 -13.23
N VAL A 170 -10.07 -20.29 -12.43
CA VAL A 170 -9.21 -20.77 -11.34
C VAL A 170 -10.01 -21.59 -10.33
N ARG A 171 -11.20 -21.13 -9.94
CA ARG A 171 -12.09 -21.88 -9.02
C ARG A 171 -12.62 -23.18 -9.63
N ALA A 172 -12.87 -23.22 -10.94
CA ALA A 172 -13.39 -24.39 -11.62
C ALA A 172 -12.31 -25.47 -11.87
N THR A 173 -11.03 -25.09 -11.87
CA THR A 173 -9.93 -25.97 -12.34
C THR A 173 -8.88 -26.30 -11.29
N ARG A 174 -8.88 -25.64 -10.13
CA ARG A 174 -7.86 -25.81 -9.08
C ARG A 174 -8.45 -26.25 -7.75
N SER A 175 -7.59 -26.72 -6.85
CA SER A 175 -8.00 -27.04 -5.47
C SER A 175 -8.37 -25.77 -4.70
N PRO A 176 -9.19 -25.87 -3.63
CA PRO A 176 -9.50 -24.72 -2.77
C PRO A 176 -8.26 -23.99 -2.25
N GLU A 177 -7.21 -24.71 -1.86
CA GLU A 177 -5.96 -24.14 -1.34
C GLU A 177 -5.19 -23.36 -2.42
N GLU A 178 -5.22 -23.85 -3.66
CA GLU A 178 -4.63 -23.15 -4.80
C GLU A 178 -5.41 -21.89 -5.16
N VAL A 179 -6.74 -21.92 -5.06
CA VAL A 179 -7.60 -20.74 -5.23
C VAL A 179 -7.27 -19.70 -4.15
N GLU A 180 -7.15 -20.11 -2.89
CA GLU A 180 -6.79 -19.18 -1.80
C GLU A 180 -5.43 -18.54 -2.01
N LYS A 181 -4.42 -19.31 -2.44
CA LYS A 181 -3.08 -18.78 -2.78
C LYS A 181 -3.15 -17.80 -3.96
N PHE A 182 -3.96 -18.09 -4.97
CA PHE A 182 -4.16 -17.21 -6.12
C PHE A 182 -4.81 -15.89 -5.70
N VAL A 183 -5.90 -15.95 -4.92
CA VAL A 183 -6.62 -14.77 -4.42
C VAL A 183 -5.75 -13.92 -3.49
N ALA A 184 -4.93 -14.54 -2.64
CA ALA A 184 -4.01 -13.84 -1.74
C ALA A 184 -2.93 -13.02 -2.48
N LYS A 185 -2.67 -13.32 -3.76
CA LYS A 185 -1.74 -12.54 -4.61
C LYS A 185 -2.39 -11.35 -5.30
N LEU A 186 -3.71 -11.28 -5.36
CA LEU A 186 -4.44 -10.22 -6.05
C LEU A 186 -4.76 -9.02 -5.14
N ARG A 187 -4.54 -7.82 -5.67
CA ARG A 187 -5.00 -6.55 -5.11
C ARG A 187 -5.83 -5.86 -6.19
N VAL A 188 -7.01 -5.38 -5.86
CA VAL A 188 -7.90 -4.74 -6.83
C VAL A 188 -8.13 -3.29 -6.43
N TYR A 189 -8.08 -2.40 -7.41
CA TYR A 189 -8.55 -1.02 -7.30
C TYR A 189 -9.57 -0.78 -8.41
N SER A 190 -10.84 -0.60 -8.02
CA SER A 190 -11.95 -0.39 -8.94
C SER A 190 -12.47 1.05 -8.89
N ILE A 191 -12.66 1.64 -10.06
CA ILE A 191 -13.30 2.95 -10.23
C ILE A 191 -14.81 2.74 -10.25
N SER A 192 -15.42 2.80 -9.06
CA SER A 192 -16.87 2.77 -8.85
C SER A 192 -17.64 1.55 -9.38
N ASP A 193 -16.99 0.41 -9.63
CA ASP A 193 -17.58 -0.84 -10.14
C ASP A 193 -18.63 -0.66 -11.25
N GLN A 194 -18.19 -0.67 -12.50
CA GLN A 194 -19.06 -0.31 -13.62
C GLN A 194 -19.84 -1.48 -14.23
N ASP A 195 -19.86 -2.65 -13.59
CA ASP A 195 -20.69 -3.80 -13.96
C ASP A 195 -21.10 -4.65 -12.73
N ASP A 196 -21.76 -5.77 -12.95
CA ASP A 196 -22.23 -6.69 -11.90
C ASP A 196 -21.17 -7.67 -11.38
N THR A 197 -19.95 -7.64 -11.94
CA THR A 197 -18.91 -8.64 -11.64
C THR A 197 -18.14 -8.31 -10.37
N GLY A 198 -17.95 -7.02 -10.04
CA GLY A 198 -17.34 -6.59 -8.77
C GLY A 198 -18.10 -7.11 -7.55
N ALA A 199 -19.43 -6.99 -7.58
CA ALA A 199 -20.30 -7.52 -6.53
C ALA A 199 -20.20 -9.05 -6.43
N TRP A 200 -20.21 -9.75 -7.57
CA TRP A 200 -20.04 -11.21 -7.59
C TRP A 200 -18.70 -11.65 -7.00
N MET A 201 -17.59 -11.02 -7.40
CA MET A 201 -16.26 -11.36 -6.90
C MET A 201 -16.14 -11.15 -5.39
N ARG A 202 -16.61 -10.01 -4.87
CA ARG A 202 -16.57 -9.75 -3.41
C ARG A 202 -17.46 -10.69 -2.62
N ALA A 203 -18.57 -11.16 -3.18
CA ALA A 203 -19.43 -12.17 -2.55
C ALA A 203 -18.79 -13.57 -2.53
N ASN A 204 -18.04 -13.93 -3.57
CA ASN A 204 -17.44 -15.27 -3.72
C ASN A 204 -16.02 -15.37 -3.16
N PHE A 205 -15.30 -14.24 -3.06
CA PHE A 205 -13.93 -14.14 -2.58
C PHE A 205 -13.82 -13.01 -1.55
N PRO A 206 -14.49 -13.13 -0.38
CA PRO A 206 -14.65 -12.02 0.57
C PRO A 206 -13.35 -11.50 1.18
N ARG A 207 -12.26 -12.29 1.11
CA ARG A 207 -10.92 -11.89 1.56
C ARG A 207 -10.06 -11.24 0.47
N LEU A 208 -10.55 -11.16 -0.78
CA LEU A 208 -9.85 -10.46 -1.87
C LEU A 208 -9.66 -8.99 -1.49
N PHE A 209 -8.41 -8.53 -1.51
CA PHE A 209 -8.07 -7.13 -1.26
C PHE A 209 -8.68 -6.27 -2.37
N TRP A 210 -9.59 -5.37 -2.00
CA TRP A 210 -10.39 -4.59 -2.93
C TRP A 210 -10.56 -3.15 -2.45
N VAL A 211 -10.07 -2.19 -3.22
CA VAL A 211 -10.31 -0.76 -3.05
C VAL A 211 -11.40 -0.33 -4.03
N SER A 212 -12.48 0.29 -3.54
CA SER A 212 -13.54 0.85 -4.39
C SER A 212 -14.33 1.93 -3.69
N SER A 213 -14.75 2.95 -4.43
CA SER A 213 -15.75 3.91 -3.97
C SER A 213 -17.16 3.30 -4.09
N MET A 214 -17.79 3.00 -2.96
CA MET A 214 -19.12 2.39 -2.91
C MET A 214 -20.21 3.46 -2.81
N HIS A 215 -20.98 3.66 -3.88
CA HIS A 215 -22.10 4.59 -3.91
C HIS A 215 -23.22 4.08 -4.83
N ALA A 216 -24.39 4.73 -4.80
CA ALA A 216 -25.44 4.44 -5.78
C ALA A 216 -24.95 4.73 -7.21
N MET A 217 -25.34 3.90 -8.18
CA MET A 217 -24.93 4.08 -9.58
C MET A 217 -25.25 5.52 -10.04
N THR A 218 -24.35 6.13 -10.80
CA THR A 218 -24.37 7.55 -11.24
C THR A 218 -24.10 8.62 -10.17
N GLN A 219 -24.05 8.29 -8.87
CA GLN A 219 -23.67 9.25 -7.82
C GLN A 219 -22.15 9.39 -7.66
N TYR A 220 -21.43 9.54 -8.78
CA TYR A 220 -19.96 9.64 -8.81
C TYR A 220 -19.41 10.81 -8.02
N GLY A 221 -20.19 11.87 -7.76
CA GLY A 221 -19.77 12.98 -6.91
C GLY A 221 -19.40 12.57 -5.47
N LEU A 222 -19.86 11.39 -5.02
CA LEU A 222 -19.56 10.78 -3.73
C LEU A 222 -18.28 9.94 -3.73
N SER A 223 -17.58 9.78 -4.85
CA SER A 223 -16.39 8.94 -4.92
C SER A 223 -15.12 9.69 -4.52
N THR A 224 -14.07 8.96 -4.17
CA THR A 224 -12.75 9.54 -3.89
C THR A 224 -12.05 9.98 -5.19
N TRP A 225 -12.18 9.19 -6.25
CA TRP A 225 -11.42 9.38 -7.49
C TRP A 225 -11.74 10.69 -8.21
N VAL A 226 -12.94 11.28 -8.04
CA VAL A 226 -13.25 12.60 -8.62
C VAL A 226 -12.32 13.72 -8.11
N GLY A 227 -11.58 13.50 -7.03
CA GLY A 227 -10.52 14.41 -6.57
C GLY A 227 -9.41 14.63 -7.61
N ILE A 228 -9.24 13.74 -8.60
CA ILE A 228 -8.26 13.91 -9.68
C ILE A 228 -8.43 15.27 -10.40
N SER A 229 -9.67 15.64 -10.75
CA SER A 229 -9.92 16.81 -11.59
C SER A 229 -11.28 17.48 -11.45
N ALA A 230 -12.23 16.91 -10.69
CA ALA A 230 -13.54 17.55 -10.55
C ALA A 230 -13.43 18.91 -9.86
N ALA A 231 -14.41 19.78 -10.18
CA ALA A 231 -14.61 21.06 -9.52
C ALA A 231 -14.98 20.84 -8.04
N LYS A 232 -13.99 20.99 -7.17
CA LYS A 232 -14.12 20.86 -5.71
C LYS A 232 -13.73 22.19 -5.06
N PRO A 233 -14.49 22.67 -4.06
CA PRO A 233 -14.08 23.81 -3.25
C PRO A 233 -12.66 23.63 -2.70
N GLY A 234 -11.85 24.68 -2.69
CA GLY A 234 -10.47 24.64 -2.18
C GLY A 234 -9.43 23.99 -3.11
N ALA A 235 -9.82 23.14 -4.06
CA ALA A 235 -8.89 22.52 -5.01
C ALA A 235 -8.54 23.49 -6.15
N ASP A 236 -7.27 23.53 -6.58
CA ASP A 236 -6.88 24.33 -7.74
C ASP A 236 -7.43 23.71 -9.03
N GLN A 237 -8.32 24.46 -9.69
CA GLN A 237 -8.95 24.06 -10.95
C GLN A 237 -8.15 24.52 -12.17
N LYS A 238 -7.21 25.46 -12.02
CA LYS A 238 -6.41 25.97 -13.14
C LYS A 238 -5.49 24.87 -13.68
N ILE A 239 -4.94 24.04 -12.80
CA ILE A 239 -4.00 22.95 -13.13
C ILE A 239 -4.66 21.71 -13.72
N VAL A 240 -6.00 21.70 -13.85
CA VAL A 240 -6.79 20.65 -14.52
C VAL A 240 -7.66 21.22 -15.64
N SER A 241 -7.46 22.49 -15.99
CA SER A 241 -8.17 23.14 -17.09
C SER A 241 -7.68 22.65 -18.45
N LEU A 242 -8.52 22.79 -19.48
CA LEU A 242 -8.11 22.52 -20.86
C LEU A 242 -6.92 23.40 -21.28
N ASP A 243 -6.83 24.65 -20.81
CA ASP A 243 -5.69 25.52 -21.10
C ASP A 243 -4.39 25.02 -20.47
N TRP A 244 -4.46 24.41 -19.28
CA TRP A 244 -3.29 23.76 -18.67
C TRP A 244 -2.94 22.49 -19.42
N LEU A 245 -3.91 21.65 -19.79
CA LEU A 245 -3.67 20.46 -20.60
C LEU A 245 -3.04 20.79 -21.96
N ASN A 246 -3.55 21.80 -22.65
CA ASN A 246 -3.02 22.22 -23.94
C ASN A 246 -1.57 22.68 -23.82
N ARG A 247 -1.24 23.41 -22.75
CA ARG A 247 0.11 23.93 -22.54
C ARG A 247 1.11 22.88 -22.06
N ASN A 248 0.72 21.96 -21.20
CA ASN A 248 1.67 21.08 -20.49
C ASN A 248 1.57 19.60 -20.91
N VAL A 249 0.57 19.21 -21.70
CA VAL A 249 0.35 17.81 -22.08
C VAL A 249 0.15 17.69 -23.58
N ARG A 250 -0.93 18.26 -24.11
CA ARG A 250 -1.40 17.93 -25.46
C ARG A 250 -0.53 18.44 -26.61
N THR A 251 0.33 19.41 -26.34
CA THR A 251 1.30 19.95 -27.30
C THR A 251 2.63 19.19 -27.31
N HIS A 252 2.80 18.18 -26.45
CA HIS A 252 4.05 17.46 -26.28
C HIS A 252 4.11 16.21 -27.17
N GLY A 253 4.44 16.44 -28.44
CA GLY A 253 4.79 15.37 -29.38
C GLY A 253 3.69 14.33 -29.60
N ALA A 254 4.12 13.08 -29.79
CA ALA A 254 3.22 11.97 -30.13
C ALA A 254 2.27 11.63 -28.97
N LEU A 255 2.79 11.54 -27.74
CA LEU A 255 1.97 11.28 -26.55
C LEU A 255 0.94 12.39 -26.30
N GLY A 256 1.33 13.65 -26.46
CA GLY A 256 0.41 14.79 -26.34
C GLY A 256 -0.71 14.74 -27.39
N THR A 257 -0.39 14.36 -28.63
CA THR A 257 -1.38 14.19 -29.70
C THR A 257 -2.36 13.06 -29.40
N ALA A 258 -1.90 11.98 -28.75
CA ALA A 258 -2.73 10.85 -28.36
C ALA A 258 -3.62 11.10 -27.13
N TYR A 259 -3.47 12.26 -26.47
CA TYR A 259 -4.25 12.70 -25.32
C TYR A 259 -5.46 13.57 -25.76
N PRO A 260 -6.70 13.03 -25.75
CA PRO A 260 -7.88 13.75 -26.23
C PRO A 260 -8.35 14.86 -25.27
N ALA A 261 -9.28 15.71 -25.76
CA ALA A 261 -9.95 16.68 -24.89
C ALA A 261 -10.87 16.00 -23.87
N PRO A 262 -10.91 16.47 -22.61
CA PRO A 262 -11.93 16.02 -21.68
C PRO A 262 -13.32 16.48 -22.18
N ILE A 263 -14.31 15.60 -22.08
CA ILE A 263 -15.73 15.92 -22.29
C ILE A 263 -16.51 15.96 -20.97
N PHE A 264 -16.02 15.28 -19.94
CA PHE A 264 -16.50 15.31 -18.55
C PHE A 264 -15.37 15.75 -17.62
N ILE A 265 -15.03 14.95 -16.60
CA ILE A 265 -13.82 15.18 -15.83
C ILE A 265 -12.61 14.59 -16.57
N MET A 266 -11.42 15.09 -16.25
CA MET A 266 -10.16 14.56 -16.76
C MET A 266 -9.76 13.33 -15.97
N GLU A 267 -9.40 12.25 -16.67
CA GLU A 267 -8.65 11.10 -16.10
C GLU A 267 -9.28 10.50 -14.82
N GLY A 268 -10.58 10.18 -14.85
CA GLY A 268 -11.31 9.61 -13.71
C GLY A 268 -10.62 8.38 -13.11
N ASP A 269 -9.91 7.62 -13.95
CA ASP A 269 -9.30 6.35 -13.57
C ASP A 269 -7.86 6.44 -13.07
N SER A 270 -7.17 7.54 -13.38
CA SER A 270 -5.76 7.70 -13.02
C SER A 270 -5.42 7.52 -11.54
N PRO A 271 -6.30 7.87 -10.57
CA PRO A 271 -6.07 7.54 -9.17
C PRO A 271 -5.71 6.06 -8.91
N SER A 272 -6.23 5.11 -9.69
CA SER A 272 -6.02 3.67 -9.46
C SER A 272 -4.55 3.24 -9.65
N PHE A 273 -3.81 3.89 -10.55
CA PHE A 273 -2.39 3.62 -10.76
C PHE A 273 -1.48 4.67 -10.13
N LEU A 274 -1.94 5.93 -9.97
CA LEU A 274 -1.22 6.93 -9.16
C LEU A 274 -1.06 6.47 -7.71
N TYR A 275 -1.97 5.62 -7.22
CA TYR A 275 -1.85 4.88 -5.96
C TYR A 275 -0.55 4.06 -5.84
N LEU A 276 0.01 3.59 -6.96
CA LEU A 276 1.17 2.72 -7.03
C LEU A 276 2.48 3.44 -7.33
N VAL A 277 2.44 4.75 -7.60
CA VAL A 277 3.65 5.52 -7.92
C VAL A 277 4.53 5.61 -6.66
N PRO A 278 5.79 5.12 -6.70
CA PRO A 278 6.69 5.10 -5.56
C PRO A 278 7.31 6.48 -5.34
N ASN A 279 6.54 7.41 -4.79
CA ASN A 279 6.98 8.77 -4.48
C ASN A 279 7.36 8.99 -3.00
N GLY A 280 7.24 7.94 -2.17
CA GLY A 280 7.54 7.92 -0.74
C GLY A 280 6.41 8.41 0.18
N LEU A 281 5.24 8.75 -0.38
CA LEU A 281 4.07 9.17 0.39
C LEU A 281 3.28 7.97 0.90
N GLY A 282 2.85 7.08 0.00
CA GLY A 282 1.96 5.96 0.27
C GLY A 282 2.68 4.63 0.47
N SER A 283 1.89 3.61 0.78
CA SER A 283 2.32 2.20 0.72
C SER A 283 1.16 1.41 0.14
N SER A 284 1.39 0.66 -0.95
CA SER A 284 0.30 0.02 -1.68
C SER A 284 -0.49 -0.98 -0.83
N GLU A 285 0.17 -1.66 0.10
CA GLU A 285 -0.47 -2.62 1.03
C GLU A 285 -1.21 -1.94 2.20
N HIS A 286 -1.21 -0.60 2.28
CA HIS A 286 -1.86 0.19 3.33
C HIS A 286 -2.77 1.29 2.74
N PRO A 287 -3.98 0.97 2.24
CA PRO A 287 -4.90 1.96 1.69
C PRO A 287 -5.28 3.08 2.67
N ASP A 288 -5.21 2.80 3.97
CA ASP A 288 -5.47 3.72 5.07
C ASP A 288 -4.37 4.76 5.29
N TRP A 289 -3.25 4.70 4.56
CA TRP A 289 -2.12 5.60 4.75
C TRP A 289 -2.15 6.85 3.87
N GLY A 290 -2.93 6.83 2.79
CA GLY A 290 -2.99 7.91 1.81
C GLY A 290 -1.83 7.91 0.81
N SER A 291 -2.16 8.18 -0.44
CA SER A 291 -1.26 8.24 -1.60
C SER A 291 -1.78 9.28 -2.60
N TRP A 292 -1.13 9.46 -3.75
CA TRP A 292 -1.70 10.24 -4.86
C TRP A 292 -2.99 9.64 -5.42
N GLY A 293 -3.23 8.34 -5.21
CA GLY A 293 -4.49 7.67 -5.52
C GLY A 293 -5.55 7.77 -4.42
N GLY A 294 -5.32 8.53 -3.34
CA GLY A 294 -6.28 8.68 -2.26
C GLY A 294 -5.99 7.82 -1.03
N ARG A 295 -6.93 7.85 -0.09
CA ARG A 295 -6.92 7.11 1.17
C ARG A 295 -8.25 6.38 1.35
N TYR A 296 -8.21 5.17 1.89
CA TYR A 296 -9.36 4.30 2.02
C TYR A 296 -9.44 3.66 3.41
N GLY A 297 -10.64 3.58 3.97
CA GLY A 297 -10.93 2.92 5.23
C GLY A 297 -11.43 1.50 5.01
N ARG A 298 -10.96 0.56 5.84
CA ARG A 298 -11.49 -0.81 5.81
C ARG A 298 -12.89 -0.83 6.41
N ILE A 299 -13.85 -1.45 5.71
CA ILE A 299 -15.24 -1.52 6.20
C ILE A 299 -15.34 -2.38 7.47
N THR A 300 -14.60 -3.49 7.51
CA THR A 300 -14.56 -4.41 8.66
C THR A 300 -13.31 -5.29 8.61
N PRO A 301 -12.77 -5.77 9.75
CA PRO A 301 -11.60 -6.66 9.77
C PRO A 301 -11.80 -8.01 9.07
N TYR A 302 -13.03 -8.39 8.71
CA TYR A 302 -13.35 -9.72 8.17
C TYR A 302 -13.45 -9.80 6.65
N ILE A 303 -13.57 -8.66 5.95
CA ILE A 303 -13.64 -8.61 4.47
C ILE A 303 -12.47 -7.79 3.91
N GLY A 304 -12.07 -8.07 2.68
CA GLY A 304 -10.97 -7.39 2.00
C GLY A 304 -11.33 -6.03 1.39
N LEU A 305 -12.53 -5.51 1.66
CA LEU A 305 -13.04 -4.27 1.06
C LEU A 305 -12.61 -3.01 1.84
N TRP A 306 -11.98 -2.09 1.12
CA TRP A 306 -11.61 -0.74 1.51
C TRP A 306 -12.44 0.26 0.70
N THR A 307 -13.02 1.24 1.37
CA THR A 307 -13.92 2.25 0.77
C THR A 307 -13.53 3.66 1.18
N ASP A 308 -14.18 4.64 0.57
CA ASP A 308 -13.94 6.07 0.80
C ASP A 308 -13.84 6.41 2.28
N THR A 309 -12.82 7.19 2.64
CA THR A 309 -12.65 7.84 3.95
C THR A 309 -12.32 9.31 3.70
N GLN A 310 -12.12 10.11 4.75
CA GLN A 310 -12.08 11.56 4.62
C GLN A 310 -10.80 12.18 5.17
N ASP A 311 -10.18 13.05 4.39
CA ASP A 311 -9.07 13.89 4.81
C ASP A 311 -9.54 15.31 5.12
N THR A 312 -8.75 16.02 5.93
CA THR A 312 -8.95 17.45 6.18
C THR A 312 -7.77 18.23 5.65
N VAL A 313 -8.03 19.15 4.73
CA VAL A 313 -6.99 19.91 4.01
C VAL A 313 -7.38 21.38 3.87
N THR A 314 -6.40 22.27 3.94
CA THR A 314 -6.58 23.68 3.61
C THR A 314 -6.42 23.87 2.09
N GLY A 315 -7.45 24.38 1.44
CA GLY A 315 -7.46 24.66 0.01
C GLY A 315 -6.66 25.92 -0.36
N VAL A 316 -6.51 26.15 -1.66
CA VAL A 316 -5.80 27.32 -2.22
C VAL A 316 -6.51 28.65 -1.92
N ASP A 317 -7.76 28.61 -1.48
CA ASP A 317 -8.52 29.76 -1.01
C ASP A 317 -8.34 30.04 0.50
N GLY A 318 -7.47 29.27 1.18
CA GLY A 318 -7.17 29.41 2.60
C GLY A 318 -8.21 28.80 3.54
N LYS A 319 -9.25 28.14 3.03
CA LYS A 319 -10.29 27.49 3.84
C LYS A 319 -10.01 26.01 4.05
N THR A 320 -10.49 25.48 5.16
CA THR A 320 -10.38 24.05 5.47
C THR A 320 -11.58 23.28 4.95
N TYR A 321 -11.32 22.15 4.30
CA TYR A 321 -12.30 21.23 3.75
C TYR A 321 -12.07 19.83 4.30
N THR A 322 -13.17 19.12 4.55
CA THR A 322 -13.15 17.72 4.97
C THR A 322 -14.05 16.91 4.06
N GLY A 323 -13.49 15.85 3.49
CA GLY A 323 -14.23 14.97 2.58
C GLY A 323 -13.31 13.92 1.98
N ASN A 324 -13.87 13.10 1.09
CA ASN A 324 -13.15 11.98 0.50
C ASN A 324 -12.33 12.35 -0.73
N SER A 325 -12.83 13.27 -1.57
CA SER A 325 -12.06 13.78 -2.71
C SER A 325 -10.78 14.50 -2.28
N GLU A 326 -10.77 15.06 -1.06
CA GLU A 326 -9.65 15.73 -0.39
C GLU A 326 -8.47 14.77 -0.20
N THR A 327 -8.72 13.46 -0.11
CA THR A 327 -7.65 12.45 -0.01
C THR A 327 -6.81 12.37 -1.29
N VAL A 328 -7.35 12.85 -2.43
CA VAL A 328 -6.67 12.91 -3.73
C VAL A 328 -6.28 14.35 -4.07
N TRP A 329 -7.23 15.30 -4.09
CA TRP A 329 -6.96 16.63 -4.65
C TRP A 329 -5.93 17.43 -3.85
N ARG A 330 -5.71 17.11 -2.58
CA ARG A 330 -4.63 17.68 -1.76
C ARG A 330 -3.24 17.49 -2.38
N TRP A 331 -3.08 16.51 -3.26
CA TRP A 331 -1.83 16.19 -3.96
C TRP A 331 -1.79 16.68 -5.41
N ARG A 332 -2.81 17.42 -5.86
CA ARG A 332 -3.04 17.71 -7.27
C ARG A 332 -1.91 18.47 -7.92
N GLU A 333 -1.36 19.46 -7.24
CA GLU A 333 -0.19 20.19 -7.75
C GLU A 333 0.99 19.25 -7.99
N ALA A 334 1.31 18.39 -7.01
CA ALA A 334 2.44 17.47 -7.11
C ALA A 334 2.29 16.48 -8.27
N PHE A 335 1.14 15.81 -8.42
CA PHE A 335 0.96 14.86 -9.51
C PHE A 335 0.73 15.51 -10.89
N GLN A 336 0.23 16.75 -10.95
CA GLN A 336 0.11 17.48 -12.21
C GLN A 336 1.48 17.99 -12.68
N ASN A 337 2.32 18.48 -11.78
CA ASN A 337 3.70 18.85 -12.10
C ASN A 337 4.52 17.64 -12.53
N ASP A 338 4.38 16.50 -11.82
CA ASP A 338 5.06 15.26 -12.20
C ASP A 338 4.61 14.76 -13.59
N PHE A 339 3.32 14.87 -13.92
CA PHE A 339 2.86 14.55 -15.26
C PHE A 339 3.42 15.52 -16.32
N ALA A 340 3.40 16.83 -16.06
CA ALA A 340 3.95 17.83 -16.98
C ALA A 340 5.44 17.61 -17.25
N ALA A 341 6.27 17.39 -16.22
CA ALA A 341 7.69 17.10 -16.41
C ALA A 341 7.92 15.82 -17.22
N ARG A 342 7.11 14.77 -17.02
CA ARG A 342 7.20 13.54 -17.84
C ARG A 342 6.74 13.76 -19.28
N MET A 343 5.85 14.70 -19.54
CA MET A 343 5.52 15.13 -20.90
C MET A 343 6.68 15.93 -21.51
N ASP A 344 7.42 16.74 -20.74
CA ASP A 344 8.67 17.35 -21.19
C ASP A 344 9.69 16.26 -21.58
N TRP A 345 9.87 15.24 -20.73
CA TRP A 345 10.76 14.10 -21.00
C TRP A 345 10.43 13.37 -22.30
N SER A 346 9.17 13.42 -22.75
CA SER A 346 8.75 12.78 -24.00
C SER A 346 9.22 13.52 -25.26
N VAL A 347 9.62 14.78 -25.14
CA VAL A 347 10.01 15.65 -26.27
C VAL A 347 11.44 16.19 -26.17
N THR A 348 12.12 16.01 -25.04
CA THR A 348 13.51 16.43 -24.83
C THR A 348 14.50 15.25 -24.95
N PRO A 349 15.55 15.34 -25.79
CA PRO A 349 16.48 14.24 -26.00
C PRO A 349 17.64 14.18 -24.99
N HIS A 350 17.69 15.11 -24.04
CA HIS A 350 18.79 15.24 -23.09
C HIS A 350 18.25 15.45 -21.68
N PHE A 351 18.83 14.73 -20.72
CA PHE A 351 18.51 14.82 -19.29
C PHE A 351 18.34 16.28 -18.84
N LYS A 352 19.39 17.11 -18.99
CA LYS A 352 19.43 18.52 -18.54
C LYS A 352 18.34 19.46 -19.10
N ASP A 353 17.58 19.05 -20.12
CA ASP A 353 16.60 19.92 -20.79
C ASP A 353 15.20 19.82 -20.16
N ALA A 354 15.02 19.00 -19.12
CA ALA A 354 13.79 18.89 -18.33
C ALA A 354 14.10 18.63 -16.84
N ASN A 355 13.16 18.94 -15.96
CA ASN A 355 13.33 18.74 -14.51
C ASN A 355 13.12 17.27 -14.09
N HIS A 356 13.76 16.83 -13.00
CA HIS A 356 13.62 15.50 -12.41
C HIS A 356 13.41 15.56 -10.90
N PRO A 357 12.71 14.56 -10.33
CA PRO A 357 12.30 14.64 -8.94
C PRO A 357 13.48 14.61 -7.95
N PRO A 358 13.35 15.35 -6.83
CA PRO A 358 14.36 15.36 -5.80
C PRO A 358 14.45 14.00 -5.10
N LYS A 359 15.58 13.73 -4.44
CA LYS A 359 15.88 12.47 -3.74
C LYS A 359 15.92 12.71 -2.23
N PRO A 360 14.77 12.67 -1.53
CA PRO A 360 14.70 12.96 -0.11
C PRO A 360 15.31 11.84 0.74
N LEU A 361 16.17 12.23 1.69
CA LEU A 361 16.64 11.36 2.77
C LEU A 361 15.82 11.62 4.03
N LEU A 362 15.63 10.59 4.84
CA LEU A 362 15.07 10.69 6.18
C LEU A 362 15.99 9.95 7.15
N ASN A 363 16.63 10.70 8.04
CA ASN A 363 17.70 10.24 8.92
C ASN A 363 18.82 9.49 8.17
N GLY A 364 19.22 10.02 7.01
CA GLY A 364 20.27 9.46 6.17
C GLY A 364 19.86 8.23 5.33
N ILE A 365 18.64 7.72 5.51
CA ILE A 365 18.11 6.60 4.73
C ILE A 365 17.42 7.18 3.50
N GLY A 366 17.63 6.62 2.31
CA GLY A 366 16.94 6.95 1.04
C GLY A 366 15.77 6.01 0.73
N GLY A 367 15.27 6.04 -0.52
CA GLY A 367 14.17 5.17 -0.98
C GLY A 367 12.78 5.68 -0.62
N THR A 368 11.74 4.88 -0.86
CA THR A 368 10.33 5.30 -0.69
C THR A 368 9.63 4.59 0.46
N SER A 369 10.20 3.50 0.95
CA SER A 369 9.76 2.81 2.17
C SER A 369 9.74 3.74 3.40
N PRO A 370 8.73 3.58 4.29
CA PRO A 370 8.62 4.36 5.51
C PRO A 370 9.71 4.00 6.53
N LEU A 371 10.17 4.98 7.29
CA LEU A 371 11.05 4.79 8.44
C LEU A 371 10.23 4.55 9.70
N ARG A 372 10.34 3.35 10.30
CA ARG A 372 9.72 3.05 11.61
C ARG A 372 10.66 3.46 12.73
N ILE A 373 10.13 4.16 13.74
CA ILE A 373 10.88 4.68 14.88
C ILE A 373 10.11 4.33 16.15
N GLU A 374 10.73 3.56 17.04
CA GLU A 374 10.21 3.39 18.39
C GLU A 374 10.46 4.68 19.19
N ALA A 375 9.44 5.17 19.85
CA ALA A 375 9.47 6.43 20.55
C ALA A 375 8.74 6.32 21.89
N CYS A 376 9.16 7.17 22.84
CA CYS A 376 8.56 7.25 24.16
C CYS A 376 7.89 8.60 24.37
N PRO A 377 6.78 8.63 25.14
CA PRO A 377 6.17 9.90 25.49
C PRO A 377 7.18 10.85 26.16
N ASP A 378 7.06 12.13 25.85
CA ASP A 378 7.90 13.25 26.28
C ASP A 378 9.37 13.20 25.79
N ALA A 379 9.83 12.09 25.22
CA ALA A 379 11.18 11.98 24.67
C ALA A 379 11.28 12.71 23.31
N PRO A 380 12.31 13.53 23.08
CA PRO A 380 12.49 14.23 21.81
C PRO A 380 12.95 13.24 20.72
N ILE A 381 12.26 13.25 19.58
CA ILE A 381 12.56 12.42 18.41
C ILE A 381 13.15 13.33 17.35
N LYS A 382 14.42 13.15 17.00
CA LYS A 382 15.09 13.94 15.96
C LYS A 382 14.81 13.34 14.58
N LEU A 383 14.29 14.16 13.68
CA LEU A 383 14.12 13.82 12.26
C LEU A 383 14.95 14.79 11.41
N SER A 384 15.65 14.26 10.42
CA SER A 384 16.56 15.01 9.55
C SER A 384 16.36 14.64 8.09
N ALA A 385 16.26 15.66 7.24
CA ALA A 385 16.31 15.58 5.79
C ALA A 385 17.71 15.87 5.23
N ALA A 386 18.73 16.02 6.08
CA ALA A 386 20.09 16.34 5.67
C ALA A 386 20.64 15.28 4.69
N GLY A 387 21.28 15.75 3.62
CA GLY A 387 21.80 14.92 2.53
C GLY A 387 20.78 14.60 1.42
N SER A 388 19.52 15.05 1.55
CA SER A 388 18.61 15.12 0.40
C SER A 388 19.26 15.93 -0.71
N ASN A 389 19.11 15.48 -1.95
CA ASN A 389 19.73 16.10 -3.12
C ASN A 389 18.77 16.15 -4.29
N ASP A 390 19.07 17.04 -5.21
CA ASP A 390 18.37 17.18 -6.48
C ASP A 390 19.30 16.72 -7.62
N PRO A 391 18.83 15.88 -8.54
CA PRO A 391 19.67 15.41 -9.66
C PRO A 391 20.01 16.50 -10.69
N ASP A 392 19.21 17.55 -10.79
CA ASP A 392 19.41 18.69 -11.69
C ASP A 392 20.21 19.82 -11.02
N GLY A 393 20.41 19.71 -9.70
CA GLY A 393 21.12 20.69 -8.88
C GLY A 393 20.22 21.81 -8.36
N ASP A 394 18.91 21.61 -8.43
CA ASP A 394 17.91 22.57 -7.97
C ASP A 394 17.91 22.71 -6.44
N THR A 395 17.43 23.87 -5.99
CA THR A 395 17.29 24.18 -4.56
C THR A 395 16.07 23.48 -3.98
N LEU A 396 16.26 22.83 -2.83
CA LEU A 396 15.22 22.06 -2.17
C LEU A 396 14.53 22.85 -1.05
N THR A 397 13.19 22.81 -1.06
CA THR A 397 12.33 23.25 0.04
C THR A 397 11.84 22.04 0.82
N TYR A 398 11.83 22.16 2.16
CA TYR A 398 11.47 21.07 3.07
C TYR A 398 10.25 21.46 3.90
N ARG A 399 9.22 20.63 3.87
CA ARG A 399 8.03 20.77 4.70
C ARG A 399 7.79 19.51 5.52
N TRP A 400 7.50 19.70 6.79
CA TRP A 400 7.15 18.63 7.72
C TRP A 400 5.74 18.82 8.25
N PHE A 401 4.96 17.75 8.23
CA PHE A 401 3.62 17.76 8.82
C PHE A 401 3.24 16.39 9.36
N ARG A 402 2.33 16.40 10.34
CA ARG A 402 1.63 15.19 10.76
C ARG A 402 0.55 14.87 9.75
N TYR A 403 0.54 13.66 9.20
CA TYR A 403 -0.63 13.15 8.49
C TYR A 403 -1.56 12.52 9.53
N GLY A 404 -2.41 13.33 10.15
CA GLY A 404 -3.12 12.97 11.39
C GLY A 404 -4.25 11.97 11.20
N GLU A 405 -4.89 12.01 10.04
CA GLU A 405 -6.08 11.21 9.71
C GLU A 405 -5.79 9.70 9.73
N VAL A 406 -4.54 9.29 9.57
CA VAL A 406 -4.12 7.89 9.56
C VAL A 406 -3.84 7.32 10.96
N SER A 407 -3.66 8.18 11.97
CA SER A 407 -3.25 7.76 13.31
C SER A 407 -4.43 7.31 14.20
N GLY A 408 -5.66 7.41 13.70
CA GLY A 408 -6.88 7.07 14.43
C GLY A 408 -7.39 8.20 15.33
N LEU A 409 -8.69 8.14 15.65
CA LEU A 409 -9.44 9.22 16.31
C LEU A 409 -8.85 9.66 17.65
N TRP A 410 -8.23 8.74 18.39
CA TRP A 410 -7.71 8.96 19.75
C TRP A 410 -6.19 9.11 19.80
N SER A 411 -5.52 9.23 18.65
CA SER A 411 -4.08 9.46 18.64
C SER A 411 -3.76 10.78 19.35
N PRO A 412 -2.78 10.79 20.27
CA PRO A 412 -2.40 11.99 20.98
C PRO A 412 -2.00 13.10 20.00
N ALA A 413 -2.17 14.35 20.44
CA ALA A 413 -1.51 15.47 19.79
C ALA A 413 0.01 15.26 19.83
N LEU A 414 0.73 15.87 18.91
CA LEU A 414 2.18 15.88 18.91
C LEU A 414 2.66 17.28 18.53
N HIS A 415 3.89 17.61 18.91
CA HIS A 415 4.52 18.90 18.66
C HIS A 415 5.71 18.73 17.73
N LEU A 416 5.77 19.54 16.67
CA LEU A 416 6.93 19.68 15.79
C LEU A 416 7.64 20.97 16.17
N SER A 417 8.96 20.94 16.35
CA SER A 417 9.76 22.15 16.62
C SER A 417 9.75 23.18 15.48
N SER A 418 9.49 22.71 14.25
CA SER A 418 9.35 23.50 13.03
C SER A 418 8.56 22.68 12.01
N THR A 419 7.86 23.34 11.10
CA THR A 419 7.26 22.72 9.90
C THR A 419 8.13 22.86 8.66
N GLU A 420 9.28 23.53 8.79
CA GLU A 420 10.20 23.86 7.70
C GLU A 420 11.65 23.51 8.07
N GLY A 421 12.48 23.37 7.04
CA GLY A 421 13.92 23.17 7.17
C GLY A 421 14.35 21.70 7.27
N THR A 422 15.66 21.49 7.34
CA THR A 422 16.25 20.15 7.20
C THR A 422 16.23 19.33 8.49
N ASN A 423 16.02 19.94 9.66
CA ASN A 423 16.07 19.25 10.95
C ASN A 423 14.90 19.70 11.82
N ILE A 424 14.15 18.74 12.34
CA ILE A 424 13.08 18.99 13.29
C ILE A 424 13.19 18.05 14.49
N THR A 425 12.59 18.44 15.60
CA THR A 425 12.34 17.56 16.74
C THR A 425 10.84 17.37 16.89
N VAL A 426 10.41 16.13 17.02
CA VAL A 426 9.03 15.75 17.32
C VAL A 426 8.95 15.31 18.78
N THR A 427 7.96 15.82 19.50
CA THR A 427 7.67 15.39 20.87
C THR A 427 6.22 14.98 20.96
N VAL A 428 5.98 13.81 21.55
CA VAL A 428 4.63 13.30 21.80
C VAL A 428 4.39 13.42 23.31
N PRO A 429 3.53 14.33 23.78
CA PRO A 429 3.25 14.46 25.20
C PRO A 429 2.68 13.17 25.76
N ARG A 430 2.97 12.87 27.03
CA ARG A 430 2.26 11.81 27.76
C ARG A 430 0.77 12.09 27.77
N TRP A 431 -0.01 11.07 27.46
CA TRP A 431 -1.46 11.12 27.52
C TRP A 431 -1.98 10.15 28.59
N THR A 432 -3.06 10.54 29.23
CA THR A 432 -3.76 9.69 30.20
C THR A 432 -4.90 8.98 29.48
N GLN A 433 -5.00 7.67 29.69
CA GLN A 433 -6.13 6.87 29.21
C GLN A 433 -7.45 7.43 29.77
N PRO A 434 -8.43 7.78 28.91
CA PRO A 434 -9.77 8.12 29.38
C PRO A 434 -10.38 6.94 30.14
N ALA A 435 -11.05 7.21 31.26
CA ALA A 435 -11.68 6.18 32.07
C ALA A 435 -12.69 5.37 31.24
N GLY A 436 -12.60 4.03 31.30
CA GLY A 436 -13.52 3.12 30.60
C GLY A 436 -13.23 2.89 29.11
N MET A 437 -12.14 3.45 28.55
CA MET A 437 -11.75 3.22 27.17
C MET A 437 -10.52 2.32 27.11
N GLU A 438 -10.60 1.20 26.41
CA GLU A 438 -9.42 0.36 26.13
C GLU A 438 -8.53 1.04 25.08
N MET A 439 -7.24 1.18 25.38
CA MET A 439 -6.27 1.81 24.51
C MET A 439 -5.46 0.72 23.77
N PRO A 440 -5.04 0.94 22.52
CA PRO A 440 -4.17 0.00 21.83
C PRO A 440 -2.83 -0.16 22.58
N GLY A 441 -2.05 -1.20 22.29
CA GLY A 441 -0.71 -1.34 22.91
C GLY A 441 0.24 -0.18 22.58
N SER A 442 0.12 0.36 21.36
CA SER A 442 0.86 1.53 20.86
C SER A 442 -0.01 2.34 19.91
N TYR A 443 0.26 3.65 19.81
CA TYR A 443 -0.18 4.48 18.71
C TYR A 443 0.90 4.56 17.62
N TYR A 444 0.46 4.65 16.37
CA TYR A 444 1.32 4.87 15.21
C TYR A 444 1.08 6.28 14.67
N MET A 445 2.04 7.17 14.85
CA MET A 445 1.96 8.56 14.38
C MET A 445 2.77 8.75 13.12
N HIS A 446 2.15 9.30 12.09
CA HIS A 446 2.75 9.45 10.78
C HIS A 446 3.19 10.89 10.57
N ILE A 447 4.49 11.07 10.38
CA ILE A 447 5.09 12.35 10.01
C ILE A 447 5.57 12.25 8.57
N ILE A 448 5.16 13.21 7.75
CA ILE A 448 5.56 13.32 6.35
C ILE A 448 6.60 14.41 6.22
N LEU A 449 7.71 14.06 5.59
CA LEU A 449 8.63 14.98 4.94
C LEU A 449 8.19 15.13 3.49
N GLU A 450 7.89 16.35 3.08
CA GLU A 450 7.65 16.75 1.70
C GLU A 450 8.86 17.58 1.25
N VAL A 451 9.49 17.16 0.15
CA VAL A 451 10.64 17.86 -0.44
C VAL A 451 10.28 18.23 -1.86
N THR A 452 10.35 19.52 -2.15
CA THR A 452 10.03 20.08 -3.47
C THR A 452 11.23 20.86 -3.97
N ASP A 453 11.64 20.59 -5.21
CA ASP A 453 12.67 21.38 -5.90
C ASP A 453 12.13 22.75 -6.34
N ASN A 454 12.97 23.56 -6.98
CA ASN A 454 12.55 24.81 -7.60
C ASN A 454 12.72 24.80 -9.13
N GLY A 455 12.72 23.61 -9.73
CA GLY A 455 12.74 23.41 -11.17
C GLY A 455 11.41 23.78 -11.82
N ALA A 456 11.32 23.59 -13.14
CA ALA A 456 10.14 23.94 -13.93
C ALA A 456 9.63 22.73 -14.73
N PRO A 457 8.45 22.16 -14.39
CA PRO A 457 7.65 22.45 -13.20
C PRO A 457 8.33 21.93 -11.92
N ALA A 458 7.96 22.48 -10.75
CA ALA A 458 8.54 22.05 -9.48
C ALA A 458 8.08 20.63 -9.11
N LEU A 459 9.00 19.72 -8.81
CA LEU A 459 8.69 18.32 -8.51
C LEU A 459 8.82 18.00 -7.03
N THR A 460 7.88 17.18 -6.54
CA THR A 460 7.77 16.84 -5.12
C THR A 460 8.00 15.34 -4.90
N ARG A 461 8.80 15.01 -3.89
CA ARG A 461 8.93 13.65 -3.33
C ARG A 461 8.80 13.68 -1.82
N TYR A 462 8.48 12.52 -1.26
CA TYR A 462 8.10 12.41 0.14
C TYR A 462 8.95 11.38 0.87
N ARG A 463 8.97 11.48 2.19
CA ARG A 463 9.34 10.39 3.11
C ARG A 463 8.36 10.34 4.27
N ARG A 464 8.08 9.13 4.74
CA ARG A 464 7.17 8.89 5.86
C ARG A 464 7.93 8.32 7.05
N ALA A 465 7.88 8.99 8.20
CA ALA A 465 8.25 8.42 9.49
C ALA A 465 6.99 7.88 10.19
N ILE A 466 7.08 6.67 10.75
CA ILE A 466 6.03 6.06 11.56
C ILE A 466 6.57 5.90 12.98
N LEU A 467 6.07 6.73 13.88
CA LEU A 467 6.43 6.72 15.30
C LEU A 467 5.54 5.72 16.03
N SER A 468 6.11 4.63 16.52
CA SER A 468 5.46 3.68 17.43
C SER A 468 5.63 4.18 18.85
N VAL A 469 4.53 4.59 19.49
CA VAL A 469 4.56 5.14 20.86
C VAL A 469 3.66 4.33 21.77
N PRO A 470 4.20 3.68 22.82
CA PRO A 470 3.44 2.80 23.69
C PRO A 470 2.45 3.60 24.55
N THR A 471 1.27 3.02 24.80
CA THR A 471 0.25 3.60 25.68
C THR A 471 0.52 3.40 27.16
N ARG A 472 1.40 2.46 27.51
CA ARG A 472 1.79 2.17 28.90
C ARG A 472 3.24 2.60 29.13
N SER A 473 3.45 3.49 30.11
CA SER A 473 4.74 4.08 30.46
C SER A 473 5.81 3.06 30.87
N GLU A 474 5.40 1.89 31.38
CA GLU A 474 6.28 0.80 31.80
C GLU A 474 7.10 0.21 30.63
N ARG A 475 6.62 0.36 29.39
CA ARG A 475 7.35 -0.07 28.18
C ARG A 475 8.42 0.92 27.73
N CYS A 476 8.53 2.07 28.39
CA CYS A 476 9.54 3.09 28.17
C CYS A 476 10.68 3.06 29.19
N GLY A 477 10.85 1.93 29.89
CA GLY A 477 11.89 1.73 30.90
C GLY A 477 13.28 2.14 30.42
N VAL A 478 13.79 3.20 31.06
CA VAL A 478 15.18 3.67 31.19
C VAL A 478 16.18 2.99 30.26
N ILE A 479 16.51 3.62 29.12
CA ILE A 479 17.82 3.43 28.49
C ILE A 479 18.84 4.16 29.37
N GLU A 480 19.20 3.54 30.50
CA GLU A 480 20.43 3.88 31.20
C GLU A 480 21.56 3.31 30.35
N ALA A 481 22.57 4.14 30.10
CA ALA A 481 23.80 3.71 29.46
C ALA A 481 24.54 2.72 30.39
N GLY A 482 24.14 1.45 30.34
CA GLY A 482 24.87 0.32 30.90
C GLY A 482 25.97 -0.15 29.94
N PRO A 483 27.06 -0.75 30.43
CA PRO A 483 28.26 -0.99 29.65
C PRO A 483 27.99 -2.03 28.56
N SER A 484 28.51 -1.75 27.36
CA SER A 484 28.84 -2.68 26.26
C SER A 484 28.01 -3.97 26.13
N ALA A 485 27.35 -4.10 24.97
CA ALA A 485 26.67 -5.31 24.49
C ALA A 485 27.33 -6.63 24.94
N PRO A 486 26.56 -7.62 25.42
CA PRO A 486 27.12 -8.93 25.70
C PRO A 486 27.50 -9.61 24.38
N GLU A 487 28.75 -10.10 24.32
CA GLU A 487 29.29 -10.92 23.25
C GLU A 487 28.33 -12.06 22.89
N ILE A 488 28.03 -12.20 21.59
CA ILE A 488 27.39 -13.38 21.04
C ILE A 488 28.34 -14.56 21.21
N ARG A 489 28.01 -15.50 22.09
CA ARG A 489 28.68 -16.81 22.14
C ARG A 489 28.18 -17.66 20.97
N PRO A 490 29.07 -18.27 20.17
CA PRO A 490 28.65 -19.22 19.14
C PRO A 490 28.16 -20.50 19.82
N GLY A 491 26.87 -20.81 19.69
CA GLY A 491 26.31 -22.11 20.14
C GLY A 491 24.94 -22.11 20.81
N SER A 492 24.12 -21.05 20.75
CA SER A 492 22.71 -21.15 21.20
C SER A 492 21.81 -21.55 20.03
N THR A 493 21.37 -22.80 20.04
CA THR A 493 20.34 -23.37 19.17
C THR A 493 19.02 -22.58 19.30
N ILE A 494 18.48 -22.16 18.15
CA ILE A 494 17.09 -21.71 18.03
C ILE A 494 16.22 -22.96 18.14
N GLU A 495 15.40 -23.07 19.18
CA GLU A 495 14.33 -24.06 19.20
C GLU A 495 13.28 -23.68 18.14
N VAL A 496 13.14 -24.55 17.15
CA VAL A 496 12.03 -24.54 16.20
C VAL A 496 10.87 -25.25 16.89
N VAL A 497 9.78 -24.52 17.18
CA VAL A 497 8.55 -25.13 17.68
C VAL A 497 7.84 -25.80 16.51
N ASP A 498 7.75 -27.13 16.58
CA ASP A 498 7.01 -28.00 15.67
C ASP A 498 5.49 -27.78 15.84
N PRO A 499 4.70 -27.54 14.78
CA PRO A 499 3.24 -27.35 14.87
C PRO A 499 2.45 -28.59 15.30
N ALA A 500 3.10 -29.73 15.60
CA ALA A 500 2.45 -31.00 15.91
C ALA A 500 2.32 -31.34 17.42
N SER A 501 2.76 -30.50 18.37
CA SER A 501 2.48 -30.74 19.80
C SER A 501 1.17 -30.07 20.21
N LEU A 502 0.07 -30.82 20.28
CA LEU A 502 -1.12 -30.42 21.03
C LEU A 502 -0.69 -30.12 22.46
N GLY A 503 -0.67 -28.85 22.84
CA GLY A 503 -0.39 -28.42 24.20
C GLY A 503 -1.45 -28.96 25.16
N GLU A 504 -1.08 -29.06 26.44
CA GLU A 504 -1.98 -29.58 27.48
C GLU A 504 -3.32 -28.80 27.50
N PRO A 505 -4.46 -29.48 27.71
CA PRO A 505 -5.76 -28.82 27.78
C PRO A 505 -5.77 -27.79 28.92
N SER A 506 -6.07 -26.53 28.60
CA SER A 506 -6.08 -25.42 29.57
C SER A 506 -7.32 -24.54 29.41
N VAL A 507 -7.84 -24.02 30.52
CA VAL A 507 -8.96 -23.08 30.58
C VAL A 507 -8.68 -21.76 29.86
N ALA A 508 -7.40 -21.42 29.65
CA ALA A 508 -7.00 -20.17 29.00
C ALA A 508 -6.79 -20.34 27.48
N LEU A 509 -6.25 -21.48 27.06
CA LEU A 509 -5.70 -21.67 25.71
C LEU A 509 -6.48 -22.65 24.85
N THR A 510 -7.20 -23.61 25.45
CA THR A 510 -7.98 -24.62 24.72
C THR A 510 -9.41 -24.15 24.55
N SER A 511 -9.97 -24.35 23.36
CA SER A 511 -11.36 -23.97 23.09
C SER A 511 -12.34 -24.89 23.84
N ILE A 512 -13.49 -24.35 24.22
CA ILE A 512 -14.54 -25.14 24.87
C ILE A 512 -15.06 -26.25 23.95
N GLY A 513 -15.02 -26.04 22.63
CA GLY A 513 -15.36 -27.07 21.63
C GLY A 513 -14.43 -28.27 21.76
N GLU A 514 -13.12 -28.05 21.74
CA GLU A 514 -12.11 -29.11 21.90
C GLU A 514 -12.24 -29.82 23.26
N LEU A 515 -12.43 -29.05 24.34
CA LEU A 515 -12.60 -29.64 25.68
C LEU A 515 -13.92 -30.42 25.82
N LEU A 516 -14.98 -30.08 25.09
CA LEU A 516 -16.27 -30.80 25.14
C LEU A 516 -16.33 -31.98 24.17
N ASP A 517 -15.49 -32.01 23.15
CA ASP A 517 -15.39 -33.12 22.18
C ASP A 517 -14.55 -34.28 22.72
N ASN A 518 -13.65 -34.01 23.67
CA ASN A 518 -12.95 -35.05 24.44
C ASN A 518 -13.76 -35.44 25.69
N SER A 519 -14.06 -36.73 25.85
CA SER A 519 -14.90 -37.25 26.93
C SER A 519 -14.34 -37.03 28.33
N ALA A 520 -13.01 -37.05 28.50
CA ALA A 520 -12.35 -36.89 29.80
C ALA A 520 -12.40 -35.42 30.26
N THR A 521 -12.03 -34.50 29.37
CA THR A 521 -12.10 -33.05 29.65
C THR A 521 -13.54 -32.57 29.77
N ARG A 522 -14.48 -33.15 29.01
CA ARG A 522 -15.91 -32.88 29.14
C ARG A 522 -16.44 -33.25 30.51
N ALA A 523 -16.02 -34.39 31.07
CA ALA A 523 -16.42 -34.81 32.40
C ALA A 523 -15.94 -33.83 33.48
N VAL A 524 -14.71 -33.33 33.36
CA VAL A 524 -14.18 -32.28 34.25
C VAL A 524 -15.02 -31.00 34.14
N ILE A 525 -15.36 -30.56 32.92
CA ILE A 525 -16.18 -29.37 32.72
C ILE A 525 -17.57 -29.54 33.32
N GLU A 526 -18.27 -30.63 33.02
CA GLU A 526 -19.64 -30.84 33.51
C GLU A 526 -19.70 -31.06 35.03
N LYS A 527 -18.61 -31.54 35.64
CA LYS A 527 -18.49 -31.64 37.10
C LYS A 527 -18.47 -30.27 37.79
N HIS A 528 -17.73 -29.31 37.24
CA HIS A 528 -17.58 -27.96 37.82
C HIS A 528 -18.60 -26.96 37.28
N MET A 529 -19.16 -27.22 36.09
CA MET A 529 -20.11 -26.37 35.38
C MET A 529 -21.23 -27.20 34.74
N PRO A 530 -22.17 -27.75 35.54
CA PRO A 530 -23.25 -28.57 35.03
C PRO A 530 -24.11 -27.82 33.99
N GLY A 531 -24.34 -28.45 32.84
CA GLY A 531 -25.16 -27.93 31.74
C GLY A 531 -24.42 -26.99 30.78
N LEU A 532 -23.12 -26.76 30.96
CA LEU A 532 -22.35 -25.89 30.07
C LEU A 532 -22.22 -26.47 28.65
N ALA A 533 -22.17 -27.78 28.48
CA ALA A 533 -22.18 -28.42 27.16
C ALA A 533 -23.50 -28.20 26.41
N GLN A 534 -24.61 -27.99 27.14
CA GLN A 534 -25.93 -27.76 26.56
C GLN A 534 -26.14 -26.29 26.17
N THR A 535 -25.47 -25.36 26.86
CA THR A 535 -25.54 -23.92 26.56
C THR A 535 -24.42 -23.49 25.61
N ALA A 536 -23.17 -23.46 26.08
CA ALA A 536 -22.01 -23.02 25.30
C ALA A 536 -21.58 -24.07 24.26
N GLY A 537 -21.74 -25.37 24.57
CA GLY A 537 -21.38 -26.44 23.64
C GLY A 537 -22.31 -26.60 22.43
N ALA A 538 -23.54 -26.07 22.48
CA ALA A 538 -24.52 -26.13 21.40
C ALA A 538 -24.46 -24.91 20.44
N SER A 539 -23.74 -23.84 20.82
CA SER A 539 -23.54 -22.66 19.96
C SER A 539 -22.26 -22.80 19.14
N PRO A 540 -22.32 -22.84 17.78
CA PRO A 540 -21.14 -22.94 16.93
C PRO A 540 -20.12 -21.82 17.16
N GLN A 541 -20.58 -20.65 17.61
CA GLN A 541 -19.73 -19.49 17.88
C GLN A 541 -19.03 -19.60 19.25
N ALA A 542 -19.75 -20.07 20.28
CA ALA A 542 -19.17 -20.20 21.61
C ALA A 542 -18.12 -21.33 21.69
N ARG A 543 -18.24 -22.36 20.85
CA ARG A 543 -17.28 -23.48 20.76
C ARG A 543 -15.85 -23.06 20.44
N GLY A 544 -15.64 -21.91 19.78
CA GLY A 544 -14.31 -21.38 19.47
C GLY A 544 -13.64 -20.61 20.61
N PHE A 545 -14.31 -20.41 21.75
CA PHE A 545 -13.77 -19.64 22.88
C PHE A 545 -13.21 -20.54 23.98
N SER A 546 -12.18 -20.07 24.69
CA SER A 546 -11.71 -20.73 25.91
C SER A 546 -12.64 -20.45 27.10
N LEU A 547 -12.57 -21.27 28.16
CA LEU A 547 -13.37 -21.08 29.38
C LEU A 547 -13.14 -19.71 30.04
N ARG A 548 -11.90 -19.20 30.01
CA ARG A 548 -11.55 -17.85 30.47
C ARG A 548 -12.21 -16.75 29.63
N THR A 549 -12.43 -17.00 28.35
CA THR A 549 -13.19 -16.08 27.49
C THR A 549 -14.68 -16.15 27.81
N ILE A 550 -15.23 -17.34 28.03
CA ILE A 550 -16.65 -17.56 28.37
C ILE A 550 -17.02 -16.95 29.73
N GLN A 551 -16.08 -16.87 30.67
CA GLN A 551 -16.26 -16.18 31.96
C GLN A 551 -16.75 -14.73 31.84
N HIS A 552 -16.46 -14.04 30.73
CA HIS A 552 -16.97 -12.67 30.49
C HIS A 552 -18.47 -12.63 30.19
N PHE A 553 -19.06 -13.78 29.81
CA PHE A 553 -20.44 -13.91 29.36
C PHE A 553 -21.29 -14.79 30.29
N ASP A 554 -20.66 -15.64 31.09
CA ASP A 554 -21.32 -16.51 32.05
C ASP A 554 -20.73 -16.32 33.45
N ALA A 555 -21.44 -15.55 34.28
CA ALA A 555 -21.03 -15.19 35.63
C ALA A 555 -20.87 -16.39 36.59
N ARG A 556 -21.28 -17.59 36.18
CA ARG A 556 -21.07 -18.83 36.95
C ARG A 556 -19.63 -19.34 36.87
N LEU A 557 -18.87 -18.96 35.83
CA LEU A 557 -17.44 -19.28 35.67
C LEU A 557 -16.58 -18.29 36.48
N THR A 558 -16.55 -18.45 37.80
CA THR A 558 -15.67 -17.62 38.66
C THR A 558 -14.21 -18.04 38.52
N ASP A 559 -13.27 -17.18 38.93
CA ASP A 559 -11.84 -17.53 38.94
C ASP A 559 -11.55 -18.78 39.78
N GLU A 560 -12.33 -19.00 40.84
CA GLU A 560 -12.23 -20.20 41.68
C GLU A 560 -12.67 -21.46 40.91
N VAL A 561 -13.73 -21.37 40.11
CA VAL A 561 -14.20 -22.48 39.26
C VAL A 561 -13.17 -22.76 38.15
N LEU A 562 -12.63 -21.73 37.51
CA LEU A 562 -11.59 -21.88 36.49
C LEU A 562 -10.32 -22.52 37.06
N ALA A 563 -9.90 -22.14 38.27
CA ALA A 563 -8.74 -22.73 38.94
C ALA A 563 -8.96 -24.23 39.25
N LYS A 564 -10.17 -24.63 39.66
CA LYS A 564 -10.53 -26.05 39.89
C LYS A 564 -10.53 -26.86 38.60
N ILE A 565 -11.06 -26.29 37.52
CA ILE A 565 -11.04 -26.93 36.20
C ILE A 565 -9.60 -27.07 35.70
N GLU A 566 -8.78 -26.02 35.77
CA GLU A 566 -7.37 -26.06 35.33
C GLU A 566 -6.56 -27.13 36.08
N ALA A 567 -6.74 -27.21 37.40
CA ALA A 567 -6.06 -28.22 38.21
C ALA A 567 -6.48 -29.66 37.84
N GLU A 568 -7.76 -29.90 37.56
CA GLU A 568 -8.24 -31.23 37.16
C GLU A 568 -7.88 -31.57 35.71
N LEU A 569 -7.88 -30.60 34.78
CA LEU A 569 -7.39 -30.80 33.42
C LEU A 569 -5.90 -31.20 33.41
N GLY A 570 -5.08 -30.53 34.23
CA GLY A 570 -3.67 -30.89 34.40
C GLY A 570 -3.46 -32.26 35.05
N SER A 571 -4.42 -32.76 35.83
CA SER A 571 -4.35 -34.10 36.46
C SER A 571 -4.71 -35.25 35.51
N LEU A 572 -5.44 -34.98 34.41
CA LEU A 572 -5.78 -35.99 33.39
C LEU A 572 -4.57 -36.52 32.61
N ASN A 573 -3.40 -35.88 32.74
CA ASN A 573 -2.16 -36.26 32.09
C ASN A 573 -1.24 -37.13 32.98
N ASN A 574 -1.62 -37.39 34.24
CA ASN A 574 -0.79 -38.14 35.21
C ASN A 574 -1.27 -39.58 35.46
N ASP A 575 -2.21 -40.10 34.67
CA ASP A 575 -2.71 -41.50 34.73
C ASP A 575 -2.43 -42.29 33.45
#